data_AF-A0A9D1KNS9-F1
#
_entry.id   AF-A0A9D1KNS9-F1
#
_cell.length_a   1.000
_cell.length_b   1.000
_cell.length_c   1.000
_cell.angle_alpha   90.00
_cell.angle_beta   90.00
_cell.angle_gamma   90.00
#
_symmetry.space_group_name_H-M   'P 1'
#
loop_
_entity.id
_entity.type
_entity.pdbx_description
1 polymer ?
#
loop_
_entity_poly.entity_id
_entity_poly.type
_entity_poly.pdbx_seq_one_letter_code
_entity_poly.pdbx_strand_id
1 'polypeptide(L)' 'MAALDWTVVGLYFLVMVGIGWWAKSRISDASDFFVAGGKIPWWLVGISHHMSGYSAAV' A
#
# COMPACT_ATOMS: atom_id res chain seq x y z
N MET A 1 -0.44 -14.37 -23.94
CA MET A 1 0.42 -13.34 -23.33
C MET A 1 -0.44 -12.19 -22.85
N ALA A 2 -1.05 -11.38 -23.73
CA ALA A 2 -1.89 -10.24 -23.33
C ALA A 2 -2.99 -10.53 -22.27
N ALA A 3 -3.73 -11.64 -22.38
CA ALA A 3 -4.77 -11.98 -21.40
C ALA A 3 -4.22 -12.22 -19.99
N LEU A 4 -3.02 -12.80 -19.88
CA LEU A 4 -2.36 -13.02 -18.59
C LEU A 4 -1.89 -11.68 -18.01
N ASP A 5 -1.30 -10.82 -18.85
CA ASP A 5 -0.79 -9.50 -18.45
C ASP A 5 -1.90 -8.63 -17.87
N TRP A 6 -3.04 -8.53 -18.58
CA TRP A 6 -4.21 -7.78 -18.11
C TRP A 6 -4.84 -8.38 -16.84
N THR A 7 -4.76 -9.70 -16.68
CA THR A 7 -5.24 -10.36 -15.45
C THR A 7 -4.37 -9.98 -14.25
N VAL A 8 -3.05 -9.97 -14.41
CA VAL A 8 -2.13 -9.56 -13.33
C VAL A 8 -2.34 -8.10 -12.95
N VAL A 9 -2.52 -7.22 -13.93
CA VAL A 9 -2.83 -5.80 -13.69
C VAL A 9 -4.16 -5.66 -12.94
N GLY A 10 -5.21 -6.35 -13.39
CA GLY A 10 -6.51 -6.34 -12.71
C GLY A 10 -6.42 -6.83 -11.26
N LEU A 11 -5.67 -7.92 -11.03
CA LEU A 11 -5.45 -8.47 -9.69
C LEU A 11 -4.67 -7.50 -8.78
N TYR A 12 -3.66 -6.82 -9.31
CA TYR A 12 -2.90 -5.81 -8.57
C TYR A 12 -3.81 -4.71 -8.03
N PHE A 13 -4.67 -4.14 -8.88
CA PHE A 13 -5.63 -3.12 -8.45
C PHE A 13 -6.63 -3.66 -7.44
N LEU A 14 -7.13 -4.88 -7.64
CA LEU A 14 -8.08 -5.51 -6.73
C LEU A 14 -7.47 -5.72 -5.33
N VAL A 15 -6.22 -6.17 -5.26
CA VAL A 15 -5.48 -6.30 -4.00
C VAL A 15 -5.28 -4.94 -3.34
N MET A 16 -4.86 -3.92 -4.09
CA MET A 16 -4.68 -2.56 -3.56
C MET A 16 -5.98 -2.00 -2.95
N VAL A 17 -7.09 -2.12 -3.66
CA VAL A 17 -8.42 -1.68 -3.16
C VAL A 17 -8.85 -2.50 -1.95
N GLY A 18 -8.63 -3.83 -1.97
CA GLY A 18 -8.95 -4.72 -0.86
C GLY A 18 -8.20 -4.35 0.42
N ILE A 19 -6.90 -4.06 0.32
CA ILE A 19 -6.08 -3.59 1.45
C ILE A 19 -6.61 -2.27 1.98
N GLY A 20 -6.94 -1.31 1.10
CA GLY A 20 -7.49 -0.01 1.50
C GLY A 20 -8.83 -0.12 2.23
N TRP A 21 -9.75 -0.94 1.72
CA TRP A 21 -11.05 -1.17 2.37
C TRP A 21 -10.91 -1.84 3.73
N TRP A 22 -10.03 -2.84 3.84
CA TRP A 22 -9.73 -3.50 5.09
C TRP A 22 -9.11 -2.54 6.11
N ALA A 23 -8.14 -1.72 5.69
CA ALA A 23 -7.47 -0.73 6.52
C ALA A 23 -8.43 0.37 7.01
N LYS A 24 -9.41 0.78 6.18
CA LYS A 24 -10.44 1.76 6.57
C LYS A 24 -11.19 1.34 7.84
N SER A 25 -11.45 0.05 8.03
CA SER A 25 -12.14 -0.45 9.22
C SER A 25 -11.29 -0.40 10.50
N ARG A 26 -9.98 -0.15 10.37
CA ARG A 26 -9.00 -0.13 11.46
C ARG A 26 -8.57 1.27 11.88
N ILE A 27 -8.95 2.31 11.14
CA ILE A 27 -8.56 3.70 11.39
C ILE A 27 -9.68 4.39 12.19
N SER A 28 -9.41 4.74 13.44
CA SER A 28 -10.38 5.45 14.30
C SER A 28 -9.99 6.90 14.57
N ASP A 29 -8.69 7.21 14.54
CA ASP A 29 -8.14 8.54 14.81
C ASP A 29 -7.03 8.93 13.82
N ALA A 30 -6.65 10.21 13.79
CA ALA A 30 -5.53 10.71 13.00
C ALA A 30 -4.22 9.99 13.32
N SER A 31 -3.97 9.63 14.59
CA SER A 31 -2.78 8.85 14.97
C SER A 31 -2.74 7.46 14.31
N ASP A 32 -3.89 6.82 14.12
CA ASP A 32 -3.95 5.53 13.41
C ASP A 32 -3.72 5.71 11.90
N PHE A 33 -4.13 6.85 11.34
CA PHE A 33 -3.90 7.15 9.93
C PHE A 33 -2.43 7.46 9.62
N PHE A 34 -1.76 8.28 10.45
CA PHE A 34 -0.40 8.74 10.18
C PHE A 34 0.69 7.78 10.67
N VAL A 35 0.48 7.10 11.80
CA VAL A 35 1.51 6.26 12.43
C VAL A 35 1.05 4.82 12.66
N ALA A 36 -0.10 4.40 12.11
CA ALA A 36 -0.74 3.11 12.36
C ALA A 36 -0.81 2.75 13.85
N GLY A 37 -1.06 3.76 14.70
CA GLY A 37 -1.13 3.60 16.15
C GLY A 37 0.22 3.24 16.80
N GLY A 38 1.35 3.60 16.16
CA GLY A 38 2.70 3.31 16.62
C GLY A 38 3.15 1.85 16.39
N LYS A 39 2.42 1.08 15.57
CA LYS A 39 2.66 -0.36 15.37
C LYS A 39 3.38 -0.68 14.06
N ILE A 40 3.83 0.33 13.30
CA ILE A 40 4.56 0.11 12.05
C ILE A 40 5.96 -0.43 12.38
N PRO A 41 6.34 -1.61 11.85
CA PRO A 41 7.70 -2.13 12.03
C PRO A 41 8.73 -1.21 11.36
N TRP A 42 9.88 -1.00 12.01
CA TRP A 42 10.95 -0.14 11.49
C TRP A 42 11.46 -0.55 10.09
N TRP A 43 11.47 -1.85 9.78
CA TRP A 43 11.88 -2.35 8.45
C TRP A 43 10.90 -1.92 7.35
N LEU A 44 9.61 -1.80 7.68
CA LEU A 44 8.55 -1.40 6.76
C LEU A 44 8.67 0.10 6.43
N VAL A 45 9.07 0.91 7.43
CA VAL A 45 9.43 2.32 7.24
C VAL A 45 10.64 2.46 6.32
N GLY A 46 11.68 1.62 6.49
CA GLY A 46 12.87 1.63 5.63
C GLY A 46 12.57 1.36 4.15
N ILE A 47 11.72 0.37 3.87
CA ILE A 47 11.27 0.06 2.50
C ILE A 47 10.45 1.23 1.92
N SER A 48 9.56 1.83 2.71
CA SER A 48 8.75 2.97 2.27
C SER A 48 9.61 4.18 1.89
N HIS A 49 10.65 4.46 2.68
CA HIS A 49 11.55 5.57 2.39
C HIS A 49 12.33 5.34 1.09
N HIS A 50 12.79 4.12 0.85
CA HIS A 50 13.46 3.75 -0.39
C HIS A 50 12.53 3.93 -1.60
N MET A 51 11.28 3.48 -1.51
CA MET A 51 10.29 3.61 -2.59
C MET A 51 9.88 5.07 -2.86
N SER A 52 9.92 5.96 -1.87
CA SER A 52 9.56 7.37 -2.06
C SER A 52 10.45 8.11 -3.06
N GLY A 53 11.67 7.60 -3.32
CA GLY A 53 12.58 8.14 -4.33
C GLY A 53 12.28 7.68 -5.76
N TYR A 54 11.50 6.62 -5.94
CA TYR A 54 11.13 6.07 -7.24
C TYR A 54 9.78 6.63 -7.66
N SER A 55 9.78 7.54 -8.62
CA SER A 55 8.58 8.04 -9.29
C SER A 55 8.59 7.54 -10.72
N ALA A 56 7.41 7.31 -11.32
CA ALA A 56 7.29 6.84 -12.70
C ALA A 56 7.92 7.79 -13.75
N ALA A 57 8.33 8.99 -13.33
CA ALA A 57 8.93 10.01 -14.18
C ALA A 57 10.45 9.89 -14.37
N VAL A 58 11.16 9.04 -13.61
CA VAL A 58 12.63 8.85 -13.72
C VAL A 58 13.06 7.39 -13.64
#